data_AF-A0A166ECA9-F1
#
_entry.id   AF-A0A166ECA9-F1
#
_cell.length_a   1.000
_cell.length_b   1.000
_cell.length_c   1.000
_cell.angle_alpha   90.00
_cell.angle_beta   90.00
_cell.angle_gamma   90.00
#
_symmetry.space_group_name_H-M   'P 1'
#
loop_
_entity.id
_entity.type
_entity.pdbx_description
1 polymer ?
#
loop_
_entity_poly.entity_id
_entity_poly.type
_entity_poly.pdbx_seq_one_letter_code
_entity_poly.pdbx_strand_id
1 'polypeptide(L)'
;MGHYDTTWADLPLELQDEIIVLAAAANPPLLGSTICHQLGWRAMTLVCKYWEDVIMHNRRLWAAIHDQDPAILPVAIARADGSPLEYCLTSDNVRCVYTMHARVEAMACRQFDPNRYTHIEVDRHDAAMAHMRKMLTMETTTVEYLRMIYNQPAWGIDARMRRFNRSAESILSAPRLRHAVLKGICVKIAGSDLRTLTIDFSGFSTFTRPPLSVLCDVFNAVKSTLTELYLWQACGFCVSERTPIVFTKLSTIAIEGSMTDVLSIFNRLRVPPDAKRIIKVAAFRRTTVGMADLFVIPLFGADWDCLRLEIGQDQSQGGVLHVQALQQSAAETGDGLDGARCVAKIDLRSTEVSSISWLELMRRVIRLGSKPGMRVHIQIPDTHIKVAGNGKLTVGLGTVDRIGAQELEKVKISVSRM
;
A
#
# COMPACT_ATOMS: atom_id res chain seq x y z
N MET A 1 29.89 -24.46 34.68
CA MET A 1 29.15 -24.37 33.41
C MET A 1 28.15 -25.52 33.41
N GLY A 2 26.87 -25.24 33.64
CA GLY A 2 25.84 -26.27 33.59
C GLY A 2 25.57 -26.65 32.14
N HIS A 3 25.69 -27.93 31.81
CA HIS A 3 25.23 -28.49 30.55
C HIS A 3 23.70 -28.43 30.55
N TYR A 4 23.12 -27.48 29.82
CA TYR A 4 21.72 -27.55 29.45
C TYR A 4 21.61 -28.53 28.28
N ASP A 5 21.53 -29.82 28.60
CA ASP A 5 21.16 -30.87 27.65
C ASP A 5 19.63 -30.86 27.46
N THR A 6 19.08 -29.73 27.03
CA THR A 6 17.70 -29.70 26.52
C THR A 6 17.72 -30.32 25.13
N THR A 7 17.16 -31.51 25.01
CA THR A 7 16.92 -32.17 23.74
C THR A 7 15.62 -31.66 23.12
N TRP A 8 15.42 -31.91 21.82
CA TRP A 8 14.16 -31.54 21.15
C TRP A 8 12.92 -32.09 21.86
N ALA A 9 13.02 -33.31 22.41
CA ALA A 9 11.92 -33.96 23.12
C ALA A 9 11.54 -33.24 24.42
N ASP A 10 12.43 -32.40 24.95
CA ASP A 10 12.22 -31.62 26.17
C ASP A 10 11.56 -30.26 25.89
N LEU A 11 11.40 -29.87 24.61
CA LEU A 11 10.68 -28.65 24.25
C LEU A 11 9.16 -28.83 24.42
N PRO A 12 8.42 -27.79 24.85
CA PRO A 12 6.96 -27.82 24.82
C PRO A 12 6.43 -28.14 23.41
N LEU A 13 5.35 -28.92 23.33
CA LEU A 13 4.75 -29.35 22.05
C LEU A 13 4.37 -28.15 21.17
N GLU A 14 3.94 -27.04 21.77
CA GLU A 14 3.60 -25.80 21.08
C GLU A 14 4.81 -25.17 20.41
N LEU A 15 5.99 -25.24 21.04
CA LEU A 15 7.23 -24.71 20.47
C LEU A 15 7.78 -25.63 19.38
N GLN A 16 7.65 -26.95 19.58
CA GLN A 16 7.98 -27.93 18.54
C GLN A 16 7.11 -27.73 17.29
N ASP A 17 5.80 -27.52 17.48
CA ASP A 17 4.82 -27.20 16.43
C ASP A 17 5.22 -25.93 15.66
N GLU A 18 5.46 -24.83 16.38
CA GLU A 18 5.83 -23.54 15.78
C GLU A 18 7.12 -23.65 14.95
N ILE A 19 8.15 -24.35 15.47
CA ILE A 19 9.40 -24.57 14.74
C ILE A 19 9.17 -25.42 13.48
N ILE A 20 8.36 -26.48 13.55
CA ILE A 20 8.05 -27.33 12.39
C ILE A 20 7.29 -26.53 11.33
N VAL A 21 6.30 -25.72 11.72
CA VAL A 21 5.53 -24.86 10.81
C VAL A 21 6.43 -23.81 10.17
N LEU A 22 7.30 -23.15 10.94
CA LEU A 22 8.26 -22.17 10.40
C LEU A 22 9.26 -22.82 9.44
N ALA A 23 9.79 -23.99 9.78
CA ALA A 23 10.70 -24.74 8.93
C ALA A 23 10.02 -25.17 7.62
N ALA A 24 8.76 -25.60 7.69
CA ALA A 24 7.98 -26.00 6.53
C ALA A 24 7.58 -24.81 5.65
N ALA A 25 7.23 -23.66 6.24
CA ALA A 25 6.96 -22.44 5.49
C ALA A 25 8.21 -21.94 4.75
N ALA A 26 9.39 -22.06 5.37
CA ALA A 26 10.66 -21.71 4.74
C ALA A 26 11.11 -22.74 3.69
N ASN A 27 10.79 -24.01 3.91
CA ASN A 27 11.19 -25.13 3.07
C ASN A 27 10.11 -26.22 3.09
N PRO A 28 9.08 -26.20 2.24
CA PRO A 28 7.98 -27.17 2.33
C PRO A 28 8.41 -28.61 2.12
N PRO A 29 7.83 -29.60 2.81
CA PRO A 29 7.91 -30.99 2.38
C PRO A 29 7.12 -31.17 1.07
N LEU A 30 7.80 -31.47 -0.05
CA LEU A 30 7.11 -32.06 -1.20
C LEU A 30 7.07 -33.57 -0.97
N LEU A 31 5.91 -34.10 -0.60
CA LEU A 31 5.75 -35.53 -0.45
C LEU A 31 5.98 -36.21 -1.80
N GLY A 32 7.05 -37.00 -1.90
CA GLY A 32 7.40 -37.76 -3.11
C GLY A 32 8.42 -37.10 -4.04
N SER A 33 8.95 -35.92 -3.70
CA SER A 33 10.01 -35.30 -4.50
C SER A 33 11.36 -36.00 -4.35
N THR A 34 12.10 -36.04 -5.45
CA THR A 34 13.46 -36.60 -5.55
C THR A 34 14.56 -35.52 -5.49
N ILE A 35 14.19 -34.25 -5.32
CA ILE A 35 15.13 -33.12 -5.32
C ILE A 35 16.02 -33.14 -4.07
N CYS A 36 17.35 -33.07 -4.25
CA CYS A 36 18.34 -33.20 -3.17
C CYS A 36 18.13 -32.25 -1.98
N HIS A 37 17.66 -31.01 -2.21
CA HIS A 37 17.41 -30.03 -1.13
C HIS A 37 16.21 -30.38 -0.22
N GLN A 38 15.48 -31.46 -0.52
CA GLN A 38 14.31 -31.93 0.24
C GLN A 38 14.55 -33.26 0.93
N LEU A 39 15.78 -33.78 0.87
CA LEU A 39 16.19 -34.98 1.61
C LEU A 39 16.02 -34.80 3.12
N GLY A 40 16.08 -33.56 3.64
CA GLY A 40 15.80 -33.27 5.05
C GLY A 40 14.40 -33.69 5.48
N TRP A 41 13.36 -33.34 4.72
CA TRP A 41 11.99 -33.76 5.02
C TRP A 41 11.79 -35.25 4.88
N ARG A 42 12.39 -35.86 3.85
CA ARG A 42 12.36 -37.32 3.68
C ARG A 42 13.06 -38.03 4.84
N ALA A 43 14.19 -37.50 5.31
CA ALA A 43 14.88 -38.04 6.48
C ALA A 43 14.00 -37.90 7.74
N MET A 44 13.38 -36.73 7.94
CA MET A 44 12.48 -36.50 9.07
C MET A 44 11.26 -37.44 9.06
N THR A 45 10.67 -37.74 7.91
CA THR A 45 9.50 -38.62 7.81
C THR A 45 9.84 -40.11 7.70
N LEU A 46 11.06 -40.50 7.31
CA LEU A 46 11.43 -41.92 7.12
C LEU A 46 12.32 -42.49 8.22
N VAL A 47 13.09 -41.66 8.94
CA VAL A 47 14.09 -42.15 9.90
C VAL A 47 13.51 -42.28 11.30
N CYS A 48 12.51 -41.46 11.66
CA CYS A 48 11.90 -41.52 12.99
C CYS A 48 10.38 -41.48 12.92
N LYS A 49 9.76 -42.58 13.36
CA LYS A 49 8.31 -42.76 13.41
C LYS A 49 7.58 -41.67 14.22
N TYR A 50 8.19 -41.22 15.32
CA TYR A 50 7.62 -40.13 16.12
C TYR A 50 7.49 -38.83 15.31
N TRP A 51 8.52 -38.47 14.54
CA TRP A 51 8.50 -37.28 13.70
C TRP A 51 7.53 -37.42 12.53
N GLU A 52 7.46 -38.60 11.92
CA GLU A 52 6.45 -38.93 10.93
C GLU A 52 5.05 -38.72 11.50
N ASP A 53 4.75 -39.28 12.68
CA ASP A 53 3.45 -39.14 13.32
C ASP A 53 3.12 -37.68 13.64
N VAL A 54 4.07 -36.92 14.19
CA VAL A 54 3.90 -35.48 14.48
C VAL A 54 3.59 -34.72 13.19
N ILE A 55 4.39 -34.88 12.13
CA ILE A 55 4.21 -34.17 10.85
C ILE A 55 2.89 -34.57 10.18
N MET A 56 2.59 -35.87 10.12
CA MET A 56 1.46 -36.40 9.36
C MET A 56 0.11 -36.08 10.00
N HIS A 57 0.07 -35.87 11.32
CA HIS A 57 -1.15 -35.51 12.06
C HIS A 57 -1.24 -34.01 12.41
N ASN A 58 -0.21 -33.23 12.07
CA ASN A 58 -0.22 -31.79 12.31
C ASN A 58 -1.09 -31.06 11.28
N ARG A 59 -2.36 -30.83 11.64
CA ARG A 59 -3.36 -30.18 10.78
C ARG A 59 -2.97 -28.75 10.41
N ARG A 60 -2.34 -28.01 11.34
CA ARG A 60 -1.91 -26.61 11.15
C ARG A 60 -0.79 -26.53 10.12
N LEU A 61 0.18 -27.44 10.20
CA LEU A 61 1.21 -27.60 9.18
C LEU A 61 0.57 -27.81 7.81
N TRP A 62 -0.29 -28.82 7.65
CA TRP A 62 -0.94 -29.11 6.37
C TRP A 62 -1.78 -27.94 5.85
N ALA A 63 -2.45 -27.20 6.74
CA ALA A 63 -3.19 -26.00 6.37
C ALA A 63 -2.30 -24.88 5.80
N ALA A 64 -1.09 -24.72 6.34
CA ALA A 64 -0.14 -23.67 5.97
C ALA A 64 0.67 -23.96 4.69
N ILE A 65 0.83 -25.23 4.30
CA ILE A 65 1.70 -25.62 3.16
C ILE A 65 0.96 -26.27 1.98
N HIS A 66 -0.36 -26.42 2.07
CA HIS A 66 -1.13 -27.22 1.09
C HIS A 66 -1.00 -26.71 -0.36
N ASP A 67 -0.84 -25.41 -0.54
CA ASP A 67 -0.72 -24.70 -1.81
C ASP A 67 0.69 -24.75 -2.42
N GLN A 68 1.68 -25.23 -1.65
CA GLN A 68 3.09 -25.25 -2.05
C GLN A 68 3.44 -26.49 -2.90
N ASP A 69 2.60 -27.54 -2.88
CA ASP A 69 2.73 -28.72 -3.72
C ASP A 69 1.39 -29.12 -4.39
N PRO A 70 1.26 -28.88 -5.71
CA PRO A 70 0.05 -29.17 -6.47
C PRO A 70 -0.30 -30.65 -6.58
N ALA A 71 0.70 -31.55 -6.48
CA ALA A 71 0.48 -32.99 -6.59
C ALA A 71 -0.26 -33.54 -5.37
N ILE A 72 -0.11 -32.89 -4.22
CA ILE A 72 -0.73 -33.31 -2.96
C ILE A 72 -1.79 -32.33 -2.47
N LEU A 73 -2.11 -31.28 -3.22
CA LEU A 73 -3.10 -30.27 -2.83
C LEU A 73 -4.41 -30.87 -2.28
N PRO A 74 -5.07 -31.87 -2.92
CA PRO A 74 -6.27 -32.50 -2.36
C PRO A 74 -6.00 -33.26 -1.04
N VAL A 75 -4.84 -33.91 -0.93
CA VAL A 75 -4.43 -34.69 0.25
C VAL A 75 -4.11 -33.76 1.41
N ALA A 76 -3.41 -32.66 1.16
CA ALA A 76 -3.07 -31.66 2.15
C ALA A 76 -4.33 -30.95 2.67
N ILE A 77 -5.27 -30.58 1.79
CA ILE A 77 -6.57 -30.01 2.18
C ILE A 77 -7.38 -31.00 3.04
N ALA A 78 -7.34 -32.29 2.71
CA ALA A 78 -7.99 -33.32 3.51
C ALA A 78 -7.33 -33.47 4.90
N ARG A 79 -5.99 -33.46 4.97
CA ARG A 79 -5.23 -33.56 6.23
C ARG A 79 -5.37 -32.34 7.13
N ALA A 80 -5.61 -31.16 6.57
CA ALA A 80 -5.91 -29.96 7.36
C ALA A 80 -7.22 -30.10 8.16
N ASP A 81 -8.12 -31.02 7.81
CA ASP A 81 -9.34 -31.42 8.54
C ASP A 81 -10.06 -30.27 9.27
N GLY A 82 -10.66 -29.37 8.48
CA GLY A 82 -11.44 -28.24 8.99
C GLY A 82 -10.61 -27.06 9.54
N SER A 83 -9.28 -27.19 9.62
CA SER A 83 -8.41 -26.06 10.00
C SER A 83 -8.51 -24.93 8.97
N PRO A 84 -8.49 -23.66 9.40
CA PRO A 84 -8.44 -22.52 8.49
C PRO A 84 -7.21 -22.61 7.59
N LEU A 85 -7.43 -22.51 6.28
CA LEU A 85 -6.36 -22.60 5.29
C LEU A 85 -5.79 -21.21 4.97
N GLU A 86 -4.51 -21.16 4.63
CA GLU A 86 -3.84 -19.97 4.09
C GLU A 86 -3.43 -20.24 2.65
N TYR A 87 -3.88 -19.40 1.72
CA TYR A 87 -3.64 -19.60 0.29
C TYR A 87 -2.71 -18.52 -0.26
N CYS A 88 -1.51 -18.90 -0.68
CA CYS A 88 -0.39 -18.03 -1.03
C CYS A 88 0.28 -18.48 -2.35
N LEU A 89 -0.26 -18.01 -3.48
CA LEU A 89 0.30 -18.26 -4.81
C LEU A 89 1.09 -17.04 -5.28
N THR A 90 2.36 -16.93 -4.83
CA THR A 90 3.23 -15.77 -5.07
C THR A 90 4.46 -16.05 -5.93
N SER A 91 4.99 -15.03 -6.63
CA SER A 91 6.21 -15.14 -7.44
C SER A 91 7.47 -15.26 -6.58
N ASP A 92 7.42 -14.72 -5.36
CA ASP A 92 8.55 -14.70 -4.42
C ASP A 92 8.68 -16.01 -3.62
N ASN A 93 7.66 -16.87 -3.66
CA ASN A 93 7.77 -18.21 -3.11
C ASN A 93 8.79 -19.00 -3.94
N VAL A 94 9.91 -19.37 -3.32
CA VAL A 94 11.14 -19.96 -3.92
C VAL A 94 10.85 -21.13 -4.87
N ARG A 95 9.68 -21.77 -4.75
CA ARG A 95 9.28 -22.92 -5.58
C ARG A 95 8.25 -22.61 -6.68
N CYS A 96 7.61 -21.44 -6.65
CA CYS A 96 6.84 -20.92 -7.78
C CYS A 96 7.75 -20.49 -8.94
N VAL A 97 8.99 -20.09 -8.65
CA VAL A 97 9.94 -19.49 -9.61
C VAL A 97 10.48 -20.49 -10.64
N TYR A 98 10.68 -21.76 -10.29
CA TYR A 98 11.47 -22.67 -11.14
C TYR A 98 10.72 -23.84 -11.80
N THR A 99 9.45 -24.11 -11.45
CA THR A 99 8.75 -25.29 -12.03
C THR A 99 7.23 -25.22 -12.12
N MET A 100 6.57 -24.12 -11.73
CA MET A 100 5.10 -24.11 -11.63
C MET A 100 4.41 -23.76 -12.95
N HIS A 101 4.36 -24.80 -13.80
CA HIS A 101 3.57 -24.98 -15.01
C HIS A 101 2.13 -24.44 -14.88
N ALA A 102 1.53 -23.96 -15.98
CA ALA A 102 0.10 -23.62 -16.08
C ALA A 102 -0.87 -24.69 -15.53
N ARG A 103 -0.43 -25.96 -15.45
CA ARG A 103 -1.19 -27.07 -14.83
C ARG A 103 -1.39 -26.88 -13.32
N VAL A 104 -0.39 -26.33 -12.63
CA VAL A 104 -0.42 -26.03 -11.19
C VAL A 104 -1.48 -24.99 -10.90
N GLU A 105 -1.41 -23.86 -11.59
CA GLU A 105 -2.39 -22.79 -11.45
C GLU A 105 -3.79 -23.26 -11.83
N ALA A 106 -3.92 -24.09 -12.87
CA ALA A 106 -5.20 -24.67 -13.25
C ALA A 106 -5.76 -25.61 -12.17
N MET A 107 -4.93 -26.45 -11.53
CA MET A 107 -5.35 -27.33 -10.45
C MET A 107 -5.72 -26.55 -9.19
N ALA A 108 -4.87 -25.61 -8.79
CA ALA A 108 -5.08 -24.76 -7.62
C ALA A 108 -6.36 -23.92 -7.80
N CYS A 109 -6.52 -23.29 -8.96
CA CYS A 109 -7.75 -22.61 -9.31
C CYS A 109 -8.94 -23.58 -9.28
N ARG A 110 -8.84 -24.81 -9.81
CA ARG A 110 -9.95 -25.79 -9.80
C ARG A 110 -10.40 -26.14 -8.38
N GLN A 111 -9.46 -26.39 -7.46
CA GLN A 111 -9.71 -26.78 -6.07
C GLN A 111 -10.01 -25.60 -5.14
N PHE A 112 -9.78 -24.37 -5.58
CA PHE A 112 -10.02 -23.18 -4.76
C PHE A 112 -11.49 -23.03 -4.36
N ASP A 113 -11.72 -23.01 -3.06
CA ASP A 113 -12.97 -22.68 -2.36
C ASP A 113 -12.71 -21.56 -1.33
N PRO A 114 -13.15 -20.32 -1.58
CA PRO A 114 -12.86 -19.18 -0.71
C PRO A 114 -13.37 -19.33 0.74
N ASN A 115 -14.37 -20.18 0.99
CA ASN A 115 -14.91 -20.41 2.34
C ASN A 115 -14.02 -21.28 3.24
N ARG A 116 -12.94 -21.83 2.69
CA ARG A 116 -11.95 -22.60 3.44
C ARG A 116 -10.78 -21.73 3.93
N TYR A 117 -10.66 -20.51 3.41
CA TYR A 117 -9.49 -19.66 3.59
C TYR A 117 -9.80 -18.46 4.46
N THR A 118 -8.89 -18.13 5.38
CA THR A 118 -8.88 -16.87 6.13
C THR A 118 -7.95 -15.85 5.48
N HIS A 119 -6.91 -16.32 4.82
CA HIS A 119 -5.89 -15.53 4.14
C HIS A 119 -5.75 -15.98 2.69
N ILE A 120 -5.84 -15.03 1.75
CA ILE A 120 -5.66 -15.27 0.31
C ILE A 120 -4.67 -14.25 -0.23
N GLU A 121 -3.57 -14.71 -0.79
CA GLU A 121 -2.57 -13.94 -1.51
C GLU A 121 -2.27 -14.59 -2.87
N VAL A 122 -2.48 -13.84 -3.96
CA VAL A 122 -2.21 -14.29 -5.33
C VAL A 122 -1.55 -13.16 -6.10
N ASP A 123 -0.32 -13.33 -6.59
CA ASP A 123 0.37 -12.32 -7.40
C ASP A 123 0.69 -12.74 -8.84
N ARG A 124 0.26 -13.96 -9.20
CA ARG A 124 0.42 -14.50 -10.54
C ARG A 124 -0.69 -13.98 -11.44
N HIS A 125 -0.31 -13.16 -12.42
CA HIS A 125 -1.13 -12.48 -13.42
C HIS A 125 -2.54 -13.09 -13.67
N ASP A 126 -2.65 -14.09 -14.54
CA ASP A 126 -3.95 -14.66 -14.94
C ASP A 126 -4.63 -15.45 -13.81
N ALA A 127 -3.84 -16.02 -12.90
CA ALA A 127 -4.37 -16.74 -11.75
C ALA A 127 -5.13 -15.81 -10.82
N ALA A 128 -4.63 -14.61 -10.52
CA ALA A 128 -5.32 -13.63 -9.68
C ALA A 128 -6.74 -13.34 -10.21
N MET A 129 -6.88 -13.19 -11.53
CA MET A 129 -8.17 -12.98 -12.18
C MET A 129 -9.09 -14.19 -12.12
N ALA A 130 -8.55 -15.41 -12.30
CA ALA A 130 -9.33 -16.63 -12.22
C ALA A 130 -9.88 -16.87 -10.79
N HIS A 131 -9.05 -16.64 -9.77
CA HIS A 131 -9.45 -16.74 -8.36
C HIS A 131 -10.47 -15.65 -8.00
N MET A 132 -10.24 -14.40 -8.44
CA MET A 132 -11.20 -13.31 -8.23
C MET A 132 -12.57 -13.64 -8.83
N ARG A 133 -12.62 -14.19 -10.05
CA ARG A 133 -13.89 -14.63 -10.66
C ARG A 133 -14.61 -15.68 -9.83
N LYS A 134 -13.88 -16.67 -9.29
CA LYS A 134 -14.46 -17.67 -8.40
C LYS A 134 -15.02 -17.03 -7.12
N MET A 135 -14.27 -16.14 -6.50
CA MET A 135 -14.73 -15.40 -5.31
C MET A 135 -15.96 -14.54 -5.60
N LEU A 136 -16.07 -13.97 -6.80
CA LEU A 136 -17.26 -13.22 -7.20
C LEU A 136 -18.50 -14.09 -7.40
N THR A 137 -18.32 -15.38 -7.71
CA THR A 137 -19.43 -16.33 -7.91
C THR A 137 -19.84 -17.07 -6.63
N MET A 138 -19.10 -16.91 -5.53
CA MET A 138 -19.31 -17.63 -4.28
C MET A 138 -19.43 -16.63 -3.12
N GLU A 139 -20.28 -16.90 -2.15
CA GLU A 139 -20.26 -16.11 -0.91
C GLU A 139 -18.98 -16.46 -0.14
N THR A 140 -18.23 -15.46 0.32
CA THR A 140 -16.93 -15.66 1.00
C THR A 140 -17.02 -15.30 2.48
N THR A 141 -17.31 -16.29 3.33
CA THR A 141 -17.69 -16.05 4.73
C THR A 141 -16.52 -16.04 5.70
N THR A 142 -15.36 -16.60 5.32
CA THR A 142 -14.20 -16.81 6.21
C THR A 142 -13.05 -15.85 5.98
N VAL A 143 -12.94 -15.26 4.79
CA VAL A 143 -11.76 -14.49 4.37
C VAL A 143 -11.64 -13.22 5.20
N GLU A 144 -10.51 -13.05 5.88
CA GLU A 144 -10.15 -11.85 6.66
C GLU A 144 -9.11 -10.99 5.93
N TYR A 145 -8.23 -11.61 5.15
CA TYR A 145 -7.18 -10.95 4.37
C TYR A 145 -7.23 -11.38 2.91
N LEU A 146 -7.20 -10.39 2.01
CA LEU A 146 -7.18 -10.58 0.56
C LEU A 146 -6.06 -9.72 -0.05
N ARG A 147 -5.13 -10.36 -0.76
CA ARG A 147 -4.16 -9.70 -1.63
C ARG A 147 -4.21 -10.33 -3.01
N MET A 148 -4.57 -9.54 -4.02
CA MET A 148 -4.59 -9.97 -5.41
C MET A 148 -3.83 -8.98 -6.27
N ILE A 149 -2.74 -9.46 -6.85
CA ILE A 149 -1.87 -8.68 -7.72
C ILE A 149 -1.99 -9.24 -9.14
N TYR A 150 -2.65 -8.46 -9.99
CA TYR A 150 -2.53 -8.56 -11.42
C TYR A 150 -1.44 -7.58 -11.86
N ASN A 151 -0.36 -8.08 -12.45
CA ASN A 151 0.63 -7.24 -13.11
C ASN A 151 0.29 -7.18 -14.61
N GLN A 152 0.58 -6.09 -15.32
CA GLN A 152 0.33 -6.03 -16.76
C GLN A 152 1.36 -6.93 -17.49
N PRO A 153 0.97 -7.81 -18.44
CA PRO A 153 1.94 -8.48 -19.28
C PRO A 153 2.73 -7.44 -20.08
N ALA A 154 4.03 -7.65 -20.28
CA ALA A 154 4.92 -6.71 -20.97
C ALA A 154 4.51 -6.39 -22.43
N TRP A 155 3.51 -7.10 -22.97
CA TRP A 155 3.10 -7.10 -24.38
C TRP A 155 1.59 -6.83 -24.50
N GLY A 156 1.20 -5.57 -24.28
CA GLY A 156 -0.11 -5.07 -24.68
C GLY A 156 -1.18 -4.99 -23.59
N ILE A 157 -2.28 -4.33 -23.93
CA ILE A 157 -3.43 -4.10 -23.05
C ILE A 157 -4.39 -5.28 -23.19
N ASP A 158 -4.48 -6.14 -22.18
CA ASP A 158 -5.49 -7.20 -22.14
C ASP A 158 -6.91 -6.62 -22.20
N ALA A 159 -7.64 -6.95 -23.26
CA ALA A 159 -9.03 -6.55 -23.45
C ALA A 159 -9.96 -7.12 -22.38
N ARG A 160 -9.61 -8.27 -21.77
CA ARG A 160 -10.36 -8.89 -20.67
C ARG A 160 -10.26 -8.04 -19.39
N MET A 161 -9.06 -7.52 -19.09
CA MET A 161 -8.86 -6.58 -17.99
C MET A 161 -9.66 -5.30 -18.16
N ARG A 162 -9.68 -4.73 -19.39
CA ARG A 162 -10.47 -3.54 -19.68
C ARG A 162 -11.97 -3.76 -19.43
N ARG A 163 -12.50 -4.96 -19.69
CA ARG A 163 -13.90 -5.28 -19.37
C ARG A 163 -14.11 -5.42 -17.88
N PHE A 164 -13.25 -6.17 -17.20
CA PHE A 164 -13.39 -6.44 -15.76
C PHE A 164 -13.32 -5.14 -14.93
N ASN A 165 -12.36 -4.27 -15.20
CA ASN A 165 -12.20 -2.99 -14.48
C ASN A 165 -13.26 -1.94 -14.85
N ARG A 166 -14.13 -2.21 -15.84
CA ARG A 166 -15.24 -1.34 -16.25
C ARG A 166 -16.60 -1.90 -15.89
N SER A 167 -16.72 -3.20 -15.60
CA SER A 167 -17.98 -3.82 -15.19
C SER A 167 -18.17 -3.63 -13.69
N ALA A 168 -18.97 -2.64 -13.30
CA ALA A 168 -19.41 -2.42 -11.92
C ALA A 168 -20.39 -3.51 -11.41
N GLU A 169 -20.64 -4.56 -12.19
CA GLU A 169 -21.77 -5.47 -12.00
C GLU A 169 -21.52 -6.57 -10.96
N SER A 170 -20.27 -6.87 -10.62
CA SER A 170 -19.95 -7.97 -9.69
C SER A 170 -19.50 -7.43 -8.33
N ILE A 171 -20.20 -7.85 -7.28
CA ILE A 171 -19.93 -7.48 -5.89
C ILE A 171 -19.30 -8.68 -5.18
N LEU A 172 -18.10 -8.50 -4.66
CA LEU A 172 -17.46 -9.49 -3.79
C LEU A 172 -18.11 -9.41 -2.41
N SER A 173 -18.90 -10.43 -2.05
CA SER A 173 -19.53 -10.54 -0.73
C SER A 173 -18.59 -11.22 0.25
N ALA A 174 -17.98 -10.44 1.14
CA ALA A 174 -16.95 -10.88 2.08
C ALA A 174 -17.15 -10.23 3.47
N PRO A 175 -18.11 -10.70 4.29
CA PRO A 175 -18.49 -10.05 5.54
C PRO A 175 -17.35 -9.91 6.55
N ARG A 176 -16.44 -10.91 6.64
CA ARG A 176 -15.31 -10.93 7.58
C ARG A 176 -14.05 -10.27 7.06
N LEU A 177 -14.05 -9.76 5.83
CA LEU A 177 -12.85 -9.19 5.22
C LEU A 177 -12.44 -7.91 5.93
N ARG A 178 -11.21 -7.86 6.44
CA ARG A 178 -10.65 -6.71 7.17
C ARG A 178 -9.60 -5.96 6.36
N HIS A 179 -8.83 -6.68 5.55
CA HIS A 179 -7.73 -6.12 4.78
C HIS A 179 -7.82 -6.58 3.32
N ALA A 180 -7.82 -5.62 2.39
CA ALA A 180 -7.84 -5.88 0.96
C ALA A 180 -6.73 -5.09 0.25
N VAL A 181 -5.89 -5.79 -0.51
CA VAL A 181 -4.87 -5.22 -1.40
C VAL A 181 -5.15 -5.69 -2.81
N LEU A 182 -5.55 -4.76 -3.67
CA LEU A 182 -5.88 -5.02 -5.07
C LEU A 182 -4.90 -4.26 -5.96
N LYS A 183 -4.06 -4.97 -6.70
CA LYS A 183 -3.16 -4.37 -7.70
C LYS A 183 -3.56 -4.77 -9.11
N GLY A 184 -3.75 -3.79 -9.99
CA GLY A 184 -4.20 -3.98 -11.36
C GLY A 184 -5.68 -4.40 -11.50
N ILE A 185 -6.37 -4.66 -10.39
CA ILE A 185 -7.76 -5.12 -10.32
C ILE A 185 -8.55 -4.12 -9.47
N CYS A 186 -9.81 -3.87 -9.86
CA CYS A 186 -10.76 -3.11 -9.05
C CYS A 186 -12.11 -3.83 -9.02
N VAL A 187 -12.65 -4.07 -7.82
CA VAL A 187 -13.93 -4.74 -7.62
C VAL A 187 -14.68 -4.11 -6.45
N LYS A 188 -16.01 -4.08 -6.52
CA LYS A 188 -16.84 -3.65 -5.40
C LYS A 188 -16.84 -4.72 -4.32
N ILE A 189 -16.52 -4.32 -3.09
CA ILE A 189 -16.48 -5.21 -1.93
C ILE A 189 -17.66 -4.86 -1.03
N ALA A 190 -18.52 -5.85 -0.75
CA ALA A 190 -19.53 -5.77 0.29
C ALA A 190 -19.03 -6.52 1.52
N GLY A 191 -18.61 -5.77 2.55
CA GLY A 191 -18.14 -6.32 3.81
C GLY A 191 -18.43 -5.36 4.97
N SER A 192 -18.85 -5.89 6.11
CA SER A 192 -19.15 -5.08 7.30
C SER A 192 -17.91 -4.70 8.10
N ASP A 193 -16.78 -5.38 7.84
CA ASP A 193 -15.60 -5.32 8.71
C ASP A 193 -14.35 -4.76 8.03
N LEU A 194 -14.45 -4.30 6.77
CA LEU A 194 -13.29 -3.85 6.01
C LEU A 194 -12.67 -2.61 6.64
N ARG A 195 -11.40 -2.73 7.08
CA ARG A 195 -10.64 -1.67 7.75
C ARG A 195 -9.62 -1.04 6.82
N THR A 196 -8.90 -1.85 6.06
CA THR A 196 -7.83 -1.40 5.18
C THR A 196 -8.14 -1.79 3.73
N LEU A 197 -8.09 -0.80 2.83
CA LEU A 197 -8.24 -1.01 1.41
C LEU A 197 -7.08 -0.34 0.66
N THR A 198 -6.35 -1.13 -0.11
CA THR A 198 -5.33 -0.66 -1.05
C THR A 198 -5.76 -0.98 -2.47
N ILE A 199 -5.80 0.04 -3.32
CA ILE A 199 -6.02 -0.10 -4.76
C ILE A 199 -4.81 0.50 -5.48
N ASP A 200 -4.07 -0.34 -6.18
CA ASP A 200 -2.81 0.01 -6.84
C ASP A 200 -2.88 -0.27 -8.35
N PHE A 201 -2.70 0.77 -9.15
CA PHE A 201 -2.54 0.69 -10.60
C PHE A 201 -1.23 1.34 -11.05
N SER A 202 -0.24 1.39 -10.16
CA SER A 202 1.11 1.82 -10.51
C SER A 202 1.69 0.87 -11.55
N GLY A 203 2.28 1.44 -12.60
CA GLY A 203 2.76 0.69 -13.77
C GLY A 203 1.69 0.37 -14.82
N PHE A 204 0.42 0.70 -14.58
CA PHE A 204 -0.65 0.57 -15.56
C PHE A 204 -0.86 1.88 -16.33
N SER A 205 -1.14 1.76 -17.63
CA SER A 205 -1.52 2.90 -18.47
C SER A 205 -2.81 3.56 -17.97
N THR A 206 -2.90 4.89 -18.03
CA THR A 206 -4.09 5.67 -17.66
C THR A 206 -5.38 5.12 -18.28
N PHE A 207 -5.32 4.60 -19.51
CA PHE A 207 -6.48 4.06 -20.23
C PHE A 207 -7.01 2.72 -19.69
N THR A 208 -6.20 2.02 -18.87
CA THR A 208 -6.50 0.68 -18.33
C THR A 208 -7.00 0.70 -16.89
N ARG A 209 -6.82 1.84 -16.22
CA ARG A 209 -7.27 2.10 -14.87
C ARG A 209 -8.80 2.24 -14.83
N PRO A 210 -9.45 1.93 -13.69
CA PRO A 210 -10.88 2.11 -13.56
C PRO A 210 -11.26 3.60 -13.65
N PRO A 211 -12.46 3.92 -14.16
CA PRO A 211 -13.00 5.27 -14.06
C PRO A 211 -13.33 5.61 -12.60
N LEU A 212 -13.36 6.90 -12.28
CA LEU A 212 -13.65 7.38 -10.92
C LEU A 212 -15.01 6.89 -10.40
N SER A 213 -16.01 6.74 -11.27
CA SER A 213 -17.34 6.23 -10.93
C SER A 213 -17.28 4.84 -10.29
N VAL A 214 -16.46 3.94 -10.84
CA VAL A 214 -16.25 2.59 -10.29
C VAL A 214 -15.60 2.67 -8.90
N LEU A 215 -14.63 3.57 -8.70
CA LEU A 215 -14.04 3.78 -7.38
C LEU A 215 -15.07 4.35 -6.39
N CYS A 216 -15.93 5.28 -6.82
CA CYS A 216 -17.02 5.82 -6.00
C CYS A 216 -17.98 4.70 -5.55
N ASP A 217 -18.28 3.73 -6.41
CA ASP A 217 -19.13 2.58 -6.05
C ASP A 217 -18.46 1.70 -4.99
N VAL A 218 -17.15 1.47 -5.10
CA VAL A 218 -16.35 0.78 -4.08
C VAL A 218 -16.40 1.55 -2.77
N PHE A 219 -16.11 2.85 -2.78
CA PHE A 219 -16.09 3.69 -1.58
C PHE A 219 -17.46 3.77 -0.91
N ASN A 220 -18.55 3.86 -1.68
CA ASN A 220 -19.90 3.86 -1.11
C ASN A 220 -20.23 2.58 -0.34
N ALA A 221 -19.68 1.44 -0.76
CA ALA A 221 -19.89 0.17 -0.08
C ALA A 221 -19.13 0.06 1.26
N VAL A 222 -18.01 0.78 1.41
CA VAL A 222 -17.09 0.60 2.55
C VAL A 222 -16.93 1.85 3.43
N LYS A 223 -17.59 2.96 3.09
CA LYS A 223 -17.42 4.27 3.75
C LYS A 223 -17.66 4.31 5.27
N SER A 224 -18.47 3.39 5.80
CA SER A 224 -18.83 3.32 7.22
C SER A 224 -17.87 2.47 8.06
N THR A 225 -16.98 1.71 7.43
CA THR A 225 -16.14 0.69 8.08
C THR A 225 -14.66 0.99 7.93
N LEU A 226 -14.27 1.57 6.80
CA LEU A 226 -12.89 1.79 6.42
C LEU A 226 -12.15 2.77 7.35
N THR A 227 -10.99 2.35 7.86
CA THR A 227 -10.08 3.15 8.67
C THR A 227 -8.86 3.62 7.87
N GLU A 228 -8.41 2.83 6.90
CA GLU A 228 -7.23 3.14 6.08
C GLU A 228 -7.52 2.92 4.59
N LEU A 229 -7.22 3.95 3.78
CA LEU A 229 -7.41 3.93 2.34
C LEU A 229 -6.12 4.31 1.62
N TYR A 230 -5.62 3.42 0.76
CA TYR A 230 -4.42 3.65 -0.04
C TYR A 230 -4.77 3.54 -1.53
N LEU A 231 -4.53 4.61 -2.29
CA LEU A 231 -4.87 4.71 -3.71
C LEU A 231 -3.62 5.07 -4.49
N TRP A 232 -3.02 4.11 -5.19
CA TRP A 232 -1.79 4.31 -5.94
C TRP A 232 -2.09 4.32 -7.43
N GLN A 233 -2.06 5.48 -8.06
CA GLN A 233 -2.43 5.70 -9.46
C GLN A 233 -3.80 5.07 -9.81
N ALA A 234 -4.73 5.06 -8.86
CA ALA A 234 -5.90 4.19 -8.89
C ALA A 234 -6.96 4.53 -9.96
N CYS A 235 -6.95 5.76 -10.50
CA CYS A 235 -7.96 6.24 -11.45
C CYS A 235 -7.33 6.61 -12.80
N GLY A 236 -8.08 6.36 -13.88
CA GLY A 236 -7.68 6.73 -15.25
C GLY A 236 -8.47 7.89 -15.85
N PHE A 237 -9.76 7.99 -15.52
CA PHE A 237 -10.66 8.98 -16.09
C PHE A 237 -11.56 9.55 -15.00
N CYS A 238 -11.50 10.87 -14.86
CA CYS A 238 -12.27 11.60 -13.86
C CYS A 238 -13.40 12.36 -14.55
N VAL A 239 -14.64 11.95 -14.31
CA VAL A 239 -15.84 12.68 -14.77
C VAL A 239 -16.46 13.43 -13.59
N SER A 240 -17.04 14.60 -13.88
CA SER A 240 -17.70 15.47 -12.91
C SER A 240 -19.07 14.91 -12.46
N GLU A 241 -19.07 13.86 -11.65
CA GLU A 241 -20.19 13.55 -10.75
C GLU A 241 -20.33 14.66 -9.68
N ARG A 242 -21.30 14.61 -8.76
CA ARG A 242 -21.49 15.71 -7.78
C ARG A 242 -21.71 15.30 -6.32
N THR A 243 -22.04 14.05 -6.04
CA THR A 243 -22.33 13.61 -4.67
C THR A 243 -21.04 13.28 -3.91
N PRO A 244 -20.77 13.95 -2.77
CA PRO A 244 -19.64 13.59 -1.93
C PRO A 244 -19.90 12.31 -1.13
N ILE A 245 -18.86 11.50 -0.97
CA ILE A 245 -18.81 10.28 -0.17
C ILE A 245 -18.19 10.63 1.18
N VAL A 246 -18.96 10.48 2.25
CA VAL A 246 -18.54 10.80 3.61
C VAL A 246 -17.99 9.55 4.28
N PHE A 247 -16.72 9.58 4.65
CA PHE A 247 -16.10 8.58 5.50
C PHE A 247 -16.20 9.01 6.97
N THR A 248 -16.65 8.12 7.84
CA THR A 248 -16.84 8.44 9.28
C THR A 248 -15.75 7.88 10.18
N LYS A 249 -15.03 6.84 9.74
CA LYS A 249 -14.00 6.15 10.55
C LYS A 249 -12.59 6.25 9.96
N LEU A 250 -12.43 6.92 8.82
CA LEU A 250 -11.16 6.97 8.10
C LEU A 250 -10.14 7.79 8.89
N SER A 251 -9.07 7.13 9.34
CA SER A 251 -7.97 7.72 10.11
C SER A 251 -6.77 8.03 9.22
N THR A 252 -6.60 7.30 8.11
CA THR A 252 -5.52 7.53 7.14
C THR A 252 -6.02 7.41 5.72
N ILE A 253 -5.66 8.38 4.87
CA ILE A 253 -5.82 8.31 3.42
C ILE A 253 -4.50 8.61 2.73
N ALA A 254 -4.07 7.74 1.83
CA ALA A 254 -2.92 7.96 0.97
C ALA A 254 -3.35 7.92 -0.51
N ILE A 255 -2.98 8.94 -1.27
CA ILE A 255 -3.25 9.01 -2.71
C ILE A 255 -1.98 9.35 -3.46
N GLU A 256 -1.64 8.56 -4.47
CA GLU A 256 -0.62 8.87 -5.47
C GLU A 256 -1.23 8.92 -6.86
N GLY A 257 -0.81 9.87 -7.68
CA GLY A 257 -1.29 9.97 -9.06
C GLY A 257 -0.90 11.27 -9.73
N SER A 258 -1.56 11.58 -10.83
CA SER A 258 -1.50 12.92 -11.39
C SER A 258 -2.27 13.91 -10.51
N MET A 259 -1.99 15.21 -10.64
CA MET A 259 -2.74 16.24 -9.93
C MET A 259 -4.25 16.15 -10.19
N THR A 260 -4.65 15.87 -11.44
CA THR A 260 -6.05 15.70 -11.81
C THR A 260 -6.70 14.54 -11.08
N ASP A 261 -6.00 13.40 -10.94
CA ASP A 261 -6.53 12.23 -10.22
C ASP A 261 -6.75 12.54 -8.74
N VAL A 262 -5.73 13.12 -8.10
CA VAL A 262 -5.76 13.49 -6.67
C VAL A 262 -6.91 14.44 -6.39
N LEU A 263 -7.01 15.55 -7.15
CA LEU A 263 -8.06 16.55 -6.95
C LEU A 263 -9.44 15.97 -7.21
N SER A 264 -9.59 15.13 -8.24
CA SER A 264 -10.88 14.52 -8.57
C SER A 264 -11.35 13.57 -7.47
N ILE A 265 -10.43 12.79 -6.88
CA ILE A 265 -10.75 11.93 -5.74
C ILE A 265 -11.11 12.79 -4.52
N PHE A 266 -10.28 13.74 -4.11
CA PHE A 266 -10.59 14.56 -2.93
C PHE A 266 -11.85 15.42 -3.09
N ASN A 267 -12.21 15.83 -4.31
CA ASN A 267 -13.51 16.47 -4.57
C ASN A 267 -14.71 15.57 -4.29
N ARG A 268 -14.51 14.25 -4.34
CA ARG A 268 -15.54 13.25 -4.00
C ARG A 268 -15.54 12.91 -2.53
N LEU A 269 -14.43 13.02 -1.83
CA LEU A 269 -14.31 12.47 -0.49
C LEU A 269 -14.51 13.56 0.56
N ARG A 270 -15.33 13.27 1.56
CA ARG A 270 -15.31 13.98 2.84
C ARG A 270 -14.62 13.08 3.84
N VAL A 271 -13.44 13.53 4.24
CA VAL A 271 -12.53 12.83 5.14
C VAL A 271 -12.62 13.49 6.53
N PRO A 272 -12.59 12.72 7.64
CA PRO A 272 -12.58 13.30 8.98
C PRO A 272 -11.47 14.35 9.16
N PRO A 273 -11.70 15.43 9.92
CA PRO A 273 -10.71 16.49 10.16
C PRO A 273 -9.36 15.96 10.64
N ASP A 274 -9.40 14.99 11.54
CA ASP A 274 -8.27 14.39 12.24
C ASP A 274 -7.54 13.31 11.43
N ALA A 275 -8.08 12.90 10.28
CA ALA A 275 -7.45 11.88 9.45
C ALA A 275 -6.11 12.38 8.88
N LYS A 276 -5.11 11.50 8.88
CA LYS A 276 -3.83 11.75 8.24
C LYS A 276 -3.98 11.64 6.72
N ARG A 277 -3.55 12.66 5.99
CA ARG A 277 -3.62 12.72 4.51
C ARG A 277 -2.23 12.64 3.91
N ILE A 278 -1.95 11.63 3.10
CA ILE A 278 -0.66 11.45 2.43
C ILE A 278 -0.92 11.58 0.92
N ILE A 279 -0.29 12.55 0.29
CA ILE A 279 -0.56 12.89 -1.11
C ILE A 279 0.78 12.88 -1.85
N LYS A 280 0.86 12.14 -2.94
CA LYS A 280 2.03 12.09 -3.82
C LYS A 280 1.61 12.45 -5.24
N VAL A 281 2.09 13.58 -5.73
CA VAL A 281 1.77 14.04 -7.09
C VAL A 281 2.96 13.72 -8.00
N ALA A 282 2.74 12.80 -8.94
CA ALA A 282 3.71 12.41 -9.94
C ALA A 282 3.68 13.36 -11.16
N ALA A 283 4.85 13.63 -11.75
CA ALA A 283 5.01 14.33 -13.03
C ALA A 283 4.31 15.71 -13.11
N PHE A 284 4.61 16.60 -12.16
CA PHE A 284 4.13 17.97 -12.18
C PHE A 284 4.68 18.73 -13.41
N ARG A 285 3.81 19.02 -14.39
CA ARG A 285 4.12 19.90 -15.54
C ARG A 285 4.11 21.36 -15.10
N ARG A 286 4.84 22.22 -15.83
CA ARG A 286 4.98 23.69 -15.59
C ARG A 286 3.68 24.47 -15.38
N THR A 287 2.52 23.89 -15.69
CA THR A 287 1.21 24.50 -15.50
C THR A 287 0.85 24.51 -14.01
N THR A 288 0.94 25.69 -13.40
CA THR A 288 0.60 25.95 -11.98
C THR A 288 -0.91 25.98 -11.70
N VAL A 289 -1.74 25.78 -12.73
CA VAL A 289 -3.20 25.78 -12.62
C VAL A 289 -3.62 24.58 -11.79
N GLY A 290 -4.31 24.79 -10.66
CA GLY A 290 -4.78 23.72 -9.77
C GLY A 290 -3.90 23.43 -8.55
N MET A 291 -2.74 24.08 -8.38
CA MET A 291 -1.94 23.91 -7.16
C MET A 291 -2.62 24.46 -5.91
N ALA A 292 -3.37 25.56 -6.04
CA ALA A 292 -4.16 26.10 -4.92
C ALA A 292 -5.13 25.04 -4.40
N ASP A 293 -5.77 24.34 -5.34
CA ASP A 293 -6.74 23.31 -5.06
C ASP A 293 -6.11 22.10 -4.34
N LEU A 294 -4.82 21.82 -4.54
CA LEU A 294 -4.09 20.76 -3.81
C LEU A 294 -3.92 21.06 -2.32
N PHE A 295 -3.99 22.34 -1.91
CA PHE A 295 -3.99 22.73 -0.50
C PHE A 295 -5.40 22.94 0.02
N VAL A 296 -6.27 23.55 -0.78
CA VAL A 296 -7.63 23.88 -0.34
C VAL A 296 -8.49 22.62 -0.20
N ILE A 297 -8.47 21.73 -1.19
CA ILE A 297 -9.43 20.61 -1.26
C ILE A 297 -9.06 19.50 -0.28
N PRO A 298 -7.82 18.95 -0.26
CA PRO A 298 -7.49 17.86 0.64
C PRO A 298 -7.47 18.29 2.11
N LEU A 299 -7.05 19.52 2.42
CA LEU A 299 -6.98 20.04 3.79
C LEU A 299 -8.30 20.64 4.27
N PHE A 300 -9.35 20.59 3.45
CA PHE A 300 -10.65 21.12 3.81
C PHE A 300 -11.19 20.47 5.09
N GLY A 301 -11.61 21.30 6.04
CA GLY A 301 -12.15 20.88 7.34
C GLY A 301 -11.11 20.39 8.35
N ALA A 302 -9.83 20.30 7.99
CA ALA A 302 -8.77 19.95 8.90
C ALA A 302 -8.24 21.19 9.64
N ASP A 303 -7.89 21.02 10.92
CA ASP A 303 -7.29 22.07 11.72
C ASP A 303 -5.75 21.97 11.68
N TRP A 304 -5.09 23.06 11.30
CA TRP A 304 -3.64 23.14 11.14
C TRP A 304 -3.21 24.61 11.14
N ASP A 305 -2.06 24.87 11.75
CA ASP A 305 -1.56 26.23 12.06
C ASP A 305 -0.12 26.45 11.58
N CYS A 306 0.54 25.39 11.12
CA CYS A 306 1.92 25.42 10.68
C CYS A 306 2.08 24.68 9.35
N LEU A 307 2.87 25.28 8.45
CA LEU A 307 3.28 24.69 7.19
C LEU A 307 4.79 24.45 7.20
N ARG A 308 5.25 23.20 7.08
CA ARG A 308 6.67 22.86 6.90
C ARG A 308 6.94 22.51 5.44
N LEU A 309 7.95 23.16 4.87
CA LEU A 309 8.41 22.98 3.50
C LEU A 309 9.82 22.42 3.53
N GLU A 310 10.05 21.27 2.92
CA GLU A 310 11.37 20.63 2.87
C GLU A 310 11.71 20.26 1.42
N ILE A 311 12.86 20.75 0.96
CA ILE A 311 13.39 20.41 -0.37
C ILE A 311 14.21 19.13 -0.22
N GLY A 312 13.76 18.04 -0.84
CA GLY A 312 14.47 16.78 -0.93
C GLY A 312 15.08 16.55 -2.31
N GLN A 313 16.04 15.62 -2.38
CA GLN A 313 16.49 15.02 -3.62
C GLN A 313 16.08 13.54 -3.63
N ASP A 314 15.37 13.11 -4.68
CA ASP A 314 15.15 11.70 -4.94
C ASP A 314 16.28 11.21 -5.88
N GLN A 315 17.04 10.22 -5.41
CA GLN A 315 18.17 9.63 -6.14
C GLN A 315 17.80 9.12 -7.55
N SER A 316 16.51 8.89 -7.80
CA SER A 316 16.02 8.25 -9.02
C SER A 316 15.25 9.19 -9.98
N GLN A 317 14.72 10.33 -9.53
CA GLN A 317 13.70 11.08 -10.30
C GLN A 317 13.78 12.62 -10.23
N GLY A 318 14.83 13.21 -9.64
CA GLY A 318 14.98 14.67 -9.54
C GLY A 318 14.61 15.21 -8.16
N GLY A 319 14.42 16.52 -8.03
CA GLY A 319 14.08 17.13 -6.75
C GLY A 319 12.60 16.91 -6.35
N VAL A 320 12.33 16.91 -5.05
CA VAL A 320 10.99 16.76 -4.46
C VAL A 320 10.74 17.89 -3.48
N LEU A 321 9.56 18.51 -3.52
CA LEU A 321 9.12 19.39 -2.42
C LEU A 321 8.18 18.60 -1.54
N HIS A 322 8.60 18.39 -0.30
CA HIS A 322 7.78 17.88 0.77
C HIS A 322 7.07 19.05 1.45
N VAL A 323 5.75 19.01 1.47
CA VAL A 323 4.92 19.98 2.19
C VAL A 323 4.18 19.25 3.30
N GLN A 324 4.31 19.73 4.54
CA GLN A 324 3.59 19.18 5.67
C GLN A 324 2.69 20.25 6.28
N ALA A 325 1.40 19.95 6.41
CA ALA A 325 0.47 20.72 7.23
C ALA A 325 0.46 20.11 8.63
N LEU A 326 0.81 20.93 9.61
CA LEU A 326 1.02 20.54 11.00
C LEU A 326 0.04 21.28 11.90
N GLN A 327 -0.40 20.59 12.96
CA GLN A 327 -1.17 21.16 14.06
C GLN A 327 -0.28 21.11 15.31
N GLN A 328 0.09 22.27 15.86
CA GLN A 328 0.80 22.31 17.13
C GLN A 328 -0.14 22.11 18.31
N SER A 329 0.34 21.38 19.32
CA SER A 329 -0.35 21.29 20.61
C SER A 329 -0.23 22.63 21.34
N ALA A 330 -1.34 23.14 21.88
CA ALA A 330 -1.39 24.41 22.61
C ALA A 330 -0.42 24.50 23.82
N ALA A 331 0.15 23.37 24.26
CA ALA A 331 1.07 23.28 25.40
C ALA A 331 2.56 23.46 25.03
N GLU A 332 2.93 23.46 23.75
CA GLU A 332 4.32 23.58 23.30
C GLU A 332 4.58 24.96 22.69
N THR A 333 4.92 25.93 23.53
CA THR A 333 5.46 27.23 23.10
C THR A 333 6.95 27.16 22.73
N GLY A 334 7.51 25.95 22.65
CA GLY A 334 8.89 25.72 22.24
C GLY A 334 9.07 26.01 20.75
N ASP A 335 10.20 26.59 20.39
CA ASP A 335 10.52 27.03 19.03
C ASP A 335 10.82 25.85 18.05
N GLY A 336 10.61 24.61 18.51
CA GLY A 336 10.80 23.36 17.79
C GLY A 336 9.48 22.77 17.26
N LEU A 337 9.55 22.03 16.15
CA LEU A 337 8.41 21.30 15.58
C LEU A 337 8.31 19.85 16.11
N ASP A 338 9.19 19.48 17.05
CA ASP A 338 9.30 18.13 17.63
C ASP A 338 8.15 17.88 18.61
N GLY A 339 6.98 17.58 18.07
CA GLY A 339 5.73 17.39 18.82
C GLY A 339 4.46 17.73 18.02
N ALA A 340 4.62 18.45 16.90
CA ALA A 340 3.49 18.83 16.06
C ALA A 340 2.87 17.61 15.35
N ARG A 341 1.53 17.51 15.37
CA ARG A 341 0.79 16.45 14.68
C ARG A 341 0.74 16.75 13.18
N CYS A 342 1.20 15.82 12.36
CA CYS A 342 1.10 15.92 10.90
C CYS A 342 -0.31 15.55 10.44
N VAL A 343 -1.04 16.55 9.94
CA VAL A 343 -2.39 16.43 9.40
C VAL A 343 -2.36 16.01 7.94
N ALA A 344 -1.41 16.57 7.19
CA ALA A 344 -1.19 16.19 5.80
C ALA A 344 0.28 16.28 5.41
N LYS A 345 0.67 15.35 4.54
CA LYS A 345 1.96 15.35 3.84
C LYS A 345 1.68 15.32 2.34
N ILE A 346 2.24 16.29 1.60
CA ILE A 346 2.09 16.44 0.16
C ILE A 346 3.48 16.43 -0.47
N ASP A 347 3.78 15.41 -1.25
CA ASP A 347 5.03 15.25 -1.98
C ASP A 347 4.80 15.64 -3.44
N LEU A 348 5.45 16.72 -3.88
CA LEU A 348 5.38 17.22 -5.25
C LEU A 348 6.66 16.80 -6.00
N ARG A 349 6.51 15.90 -6.97
CA ARG A 349 7.62 15.39 -7.80
C ARG A 349 7.60 16.03 -9.19
N SER A 350 8.74 16.58 -9.61
CA SER A 350 8.91 17.10 -10.97
C SER A 350 9.75 16.13 -11.81
N THR A 351 9.27 15.83 -13.01
CA THR A 351 10.00 14.99 -13.98
C THR A 351 10.97 15.80 -14.86
N GLU A 352 10.90 17.13 -14.84
CA GLU A 352 11.81 18.00 -15.56
C GLU A 352 12.87 18.55 -14.60
N VAL A 353 14.12 18.07 -14.72
CA VAL A 353 15.29 18.58 -13.99
C VAL A 353 15.53 20.08 -14.23
N SER A 354 14.91 20.64 -15.27
CA SER A 354 15.07 22.04 -15.68
C SER A 354 13.71 22.72 -15.88
N SER A 355 13.23 23.51 -14.91
CA SER A 355 12.57 24.82 -15.16
C SER A 355 11.71 25.39 -14.01
N ILE A 356 11.24 24.60 -13.05
CA ILE A 356 10.48 25.17 -11.92
C ILE A 356 11.46 25.43 -10.78
N SER A 357 11.74 26.71 -10.54
CA SER A 357 12.49 27.12 -9.36
C SER A 357 11.73 26.68 -8.11
N TRP A 358 12.34 25.87 -7.24
CA TRP A 358 11.77 25.47 -5.94
C TRP A 358 11.25 26.67 -5.15
N LEU A 359 11.91 27.83 -5.31
CA LEU A 359 11.50 29.09 -4.72
C LEU A 359 10.14 29.57 -5.24
N GLU A 360 9.88 29.46 -6.54
CA GLU A 360 8.60 29.85 -7.14
C GLU A 360 7.49 28.92 -6.69
N LEU A 361 7.80 27.62 -6.58
CA LEU A 361 6.87 26.63 -6.04
C LEU A 361 6.57 26.92 -4.56
N MET A 362 7.58 27.10 -3.72
CA MET A 362 7.43 27.42 -2.30
C MET A 362 6.67 28.71 -2.08
N ARG A 363 6.99 29.80 -2.80
CA ARG A 363 6.23 31.06 -2.71
C ARG A 363 4.77 30.87 -3.01
N ARG A 364 4.46 30.05 -4.02
CA ARG A 364 3.07 29.73 -4.34
C ARG A 364 2.41 28.92 -3.25
N VAL A 365 3.08 27.89 -2.72
CA VAL A 365 2.54 27.14 -1.60
C VAL A 365 2.28 28.05 -0.40
N ILE A 366 3.20 28.95 -0.07
CA ILE A 366 3.03 29.94 1.01
C ILE A 366 1.82 30.82 0.71
N ARG A 367 1.76 31.46 -0.47
CA ARG A 367 0.65 32.35 -0.83
C ARG A 367 -0.71 31.65 -0.81
N LEU A 368 -0.76 30.39 -1.22
CA LEU A 368 -2.02 29.64 -1.41
C LEU A 368 -2.45 28.89 -0.14
N GLY A 369 -1.49 28.48 0.70
CA GLY A 369 -1.75 27.81 1.97
C GLY A 369 -1.93 28.77 3.13
N SER A 370 -1.38 30.00 3.08
CA SER A 370 -1.35 30.90 4.23
C SER A 370 -2.73 31.41 4.65
N LYS A 371 -3.10 31.08 5.89
CA LYS A 371 -4.17 31.74 6.63
C LYS A 371 -3.59 32.82 7.55
N PRO A 372 -4.35 33.85 7.94
CA PRO A 372 -3.90 34.80 8.97
C PRO A 372 -3.47 34.04 10.24
N GLY A 373 -2.28 34.38 10.77
CA GLY A 373 -1.71 33.71 11.95
C GLY A 373 -0.97 32.40 11.70
N MET A 374 -0.90 31.92 10.45
CA MET A 374 -0.20 30.69 10.11
C MET A 374 1.33 30.86 10.14
N ARG A 375 2.03 29.88 10.71
CA ARG A 375 3.50 29.80 10.71
C ARG A 375 4.01 29.01 9.52
N VAL A 376 5.09 29.50 8.91
CA VAL A 376 5.75 28.80 7.80
C VAL A 376 7.17 28.46 8.21
N HIS A 377 7.51 27.18 8.14
CA HIS A 377 8.86 26.67 8.38
C HIS A 377 9.44 26.15 7.07
N ILE A 378 10.60 26.67 6.68
CA ILE A 378 11.31 26.23 5.50
C ILE A 378 12.57 25.50 5.94
N GLN A 379 12.78 24.30 5.43
CA GLN A 379 13.98 23.50 5.61
C GLN A 379 14.68 23.36 4.27
N ILE A 380 15.91 23.85 4.22
CA ILE A 380 16.75 23.83 3.02
C ILE A 380 17.97 22.96 3.31
N PRO A 381 18.30 21.98 2.44
CA PRO A 381 19.55 21.23 2.55
C PRO A 381 20.76 22.17 2.45
N ASP A 382 21.79 21.91 3.25
CA ASP A 382 23.06 22.65 3.23
C ASP A 382 23.77 22.64 1.87
N THR A 383 23.61 21.58 1.07
CA THR A 383 24.08 21.48 -0.32
C THR A 383 23.54 22.59 -1.23
N HIS A 384 22.40 23.18 -0.87
CA HIS A 384 21.81 24.31 -1.57
C HIS A 384 22.25 25.66 -1.01
N ILE A 385 23.15 25.71 -0.02
CA ILE A 385 23.64 26.94 0.60
C ILE A 385 25.06 27.23 0.10
N LYS A 386 25.23 28.42 -0.48
CA LYS A 386 26.53 28.96 -0.90
C LYS A 386 26.93 30.08 0.05
N VAL A 387 28.22 30.19 0.32
CA VAL A 387 28.76 31.37 1.00
C VAL A 387 29.06 32.40 -0.07
N ALA A 388 28.40 33.55 -0.04
CA ALA A 388 28.74 34.66 -0.93
C ALA A 388 30.12 35.22 -0.56
N GLY A 389 30.79 35.88 -1.50
CA GLY A 389 32.13 36.46 -1.27
C GLY A 389 32.22 37.50 -0.14
N ASN A 390 31.09 37.96 0.40
CA ASN A 390 30.98 38.84 1.57
C ASN A 390 30.69 38.09 2.88
N GLY A 391 30.79 36.76 2.91
CA GLY A 391 30.52 35.93 4.08
C GLY A 391 29.05 35.68 4.39
N LYS A 392 28.10 36.26 3.63
CA LYS A 392 26.67 35.95 3.81
C LYS A 392 26.34 34.57 3.24
N LEU A 393 25.58 33.78 4.00
CA LEU A 393 24.95 32.56 3.48
C LEU A 393 23.89 32.97 2.45
N THR A 394 24.18 32.67 1.19
CA THR A 394 23.25 32.81 0.08
C THR A 394 22.82 31.41 -0.31
N VAL A 395 21.54 31.08 -0.17
CA VAL A 395 21.04 29.86 -0.79
C VAL A 395 21.33 29.99 -2.29
N GLY A 396 22.03 29.02 -2.87
CA GLY A 396 22.78 29.07 -4.12
C GLY A 396 21.97 29.27 -5.41
N LEU A 397 20.73 29.75 -5.26
CA LEU A 397 19.71 30.01 -6.27
C LEU A 397 18.98 31.33 -5.95
N GLY A 398 19.69 32.46 -5.77
CA GLY A 398 19.10 33.82 -5.70
C GLY A 398 17.92 33.98 -4.71
N THR A 399 17.97 33.26 -3.59
CA THR A 399 16.75 32.76 -2.92
C THR A 399 16.18 33.68 -1.86
N VAL A 400 16.99 34.56 -1.26
CA VAL A 400 16.56 35.35 -0.08
C VAL A 400 16.12 36.77 -0.48
N ASP A 401 16.78 37.40 -1.45
CA ASP A 401 16.54 38.82 -1.80
C ASP A 401 15.19 39.11 -2.48
N ARG A 402 14.35 38.10 -2.70
CA ARG A 402 13.11 38.21 -3.50
C ARG A 402 11.83 37.76 -2.78
N ILE A 403 11.92 37.25 -1.54
CA ILE A 403 10.71 37.04 -0.72
C ILE A 403 10.40 38.41 -0.12
N GLY A 404 9.26 39.02 -0.47
CA GLY A 404 8.95 40.39 -0.05
C GLY A 404 9.04 40.55 1.48
N ALA A 405 9.56 41.69 1.95
CA ALA A 405 9.87 41.93 3.36
C ALA A 405 8.68 41.64 4.33
N GLN A 406 7.44 41.88 3.90
CA GLN A 406 6.23 41.61 4.70
C GLN A 406 5.84 40.13 4.80
N GLU A 407 6.26 39.29 3.84
CA GLU A 407 6.00 37.84 3.88
C GLU A 407 7.07 37.12 4.70
N LEU A 408 8.28 37.70 4.82
CA LEU A 408 9.41 37.13 5.54
C LEU A 408 9.26 37.15 7.07
N GLU A 409 8.52 38.12 7.63
CA GLU A 409 8.32 38.20 9.10
C GLU A 409 7.56 36.99 9.67
N LYS A 410 6.86 36.22 8.81
CA LYS A 410 6.07 35.02 9.20
C LYS A 410 6.77 33.70 8.87
N VAL A 411 7.96 33.76 8.28
CA VAL A 411 8.67 32.62 7.72
C VAL A 411 9.92 32.34 8.52
N LYS A 412 9.92 31.21 9.26
CA LYS A 412 11.12 30.69 9.91
C LYS A 412 11.90 29.84 8.91
N ILE A 413 13.16 30.19 8.67
CA ILE A 413 14.06 29.42 7.79
C ILE A 413 15.04 28.66 8.68
N SER A 414 15.14 27.36 8.43
CA SER A 414 16.09 26.46 9.07
C SER A 414 16.92 25.73 8.00
N VAL A 415 18.15 25.40 8.36
CA VAL A 415 19.07 24.65 7.51
C VAL A 415 19.18 23.25 8.07
N SER A 416 18.92 22.24 7.26
CA SER A 416 19.22 20.86 7.64
C SER A 416 20.60 20.48 7.15
N ARG A 417 21.47 20.08 8.08
CA ARG A 417 22.71 19.37 7.76
C ARG A 417 22.32 17.98 7.28
N MET A 418 22.68 17.64 6.05
CA MET A 418 22.50 16.30 5.51
C MET A 418 23.72 15.42 5.77
#